data_AF-A0A497ABG1-F1
#
_entry.id   AF-A0A497ABG1-F1
#
_cell.length_a   1.000
_cell.length_b   1.000
_cell.length_c   1.000
_cell.angle_alpha   90.00
_cell.angle_beta   90.00
_cell.angle_gamma   90.00
#
_symmetry.space_group_name_H-M   'P 1'
#
loop_
_entity.id
_entity.type
_entity.pdbx_description
1 polymer ?
#
loop_
_entity_poly.entity_id
_entity_poly.type
_entity_poly.pdbx_seq_one_letter_code
_entity_poly.pdbx_strand_id
1 'polypeptide(L)' 'MFLVEAQDALLSGMKPKMSELAISRLRSWGFEVLLKTSITDVWAGGIRTDDGQTITTNTII' A
#
# COMPACT_ATOMS: atom_id res chain seq x y z
N MET A 1 9.98 0.09 -1.78
CA MET A 1 8.90 0.67 -2.61
C MET A 1 7.58 0.35 -1.93
N PHE A 2 6.65 1.29 -1.86
CA PHE A 2 5.41 1.11 -1.09
C PHE A 2 4.23 0.88 -2.03
N LEU A 3 3.33 -0.02 -1.63
CA LEU A 3 1.97 -0.13 -2.17
C LEU A 3 1.01 0.00 -0.99
N VAL A 4 0.11 0.98 -1.08
CA VAL A 4 -0.83 1.35 -0.01
C VAL A 4 -2.24 1.06 -0.49
N GLU A 5 -3.04 0.37 0.32
CA GLU A 5 -4.44 0.03 0.04
C GLU A 5 -5.28 0.28 1.30
N ALA A 6 -6.39 0.99 1.13
CA ALA A 6 -7.32 1.33 2.21
C ALA A 6 -8.16 0.12 2.66
N GLN A 7 -8.35 -0.87 1.79
CA GLN A 7 -9.04 -2.11 2.10
C GLN A 7 -8.12 -3.16 2.73
N ASP A 8 -8.71 -4.27 3.14
CA ASP A 8 -8.00 -5.39 3.77
C ASP A 8 -7.40 -6.39 2.77
N ALA A 9 -7.58 -6.16 1.47
CA ALA A 9 -7.12 -7.04 0.40
C ALA A 9 -6.76 -6.25 -0.86
N LEU A 10 -5.77 -6.76 -1.60
CA LEU A 10 -5.50 -6.34 -2.97
C LEU A 10 -6.45 -7.07 -3.92
N LEU A 11 -6.76 -6.43 -5.06
CA LEU A 11 -7.57 -7.04 -6.12
C LEU A 11 -8.93 -7.52 -5.60
N SER A 12 -9.66 -6.67 -4.85
CA SER A 12 -10.88 -7.04 -4.11
C SER A 12 -12.02 -7.63 -4.96
N GLY A 13 -11.99 -7.45 -6.30
CA GLY A 13 -12.89 -8.13 -7.24
C GLY A 13 -12.55 -9.60 -7.53
N MET A 14 -11.43 -10.12 -7.01
CA MET A 14 -10.97 -11.50 -7.23
C MET A 14 -11.20 -12.39 -6.00
N LYS A 15 -11.00 -13.71 -6.17
CA LYS A 15 -11.05 -14.65 -5.04
C LYS A 15 -9.98 -14.28 -4.00
N PRO A 16 -10.25 -14.41 -2.68
CA PRO A 16 -9.31 -14.02 -1.62
C PRO A 16 -7.90 -14.60 -1.76
N LYS A 17 -7.78 -15.85 -2.20
CA LYS A 17 -6.50 -16.53 -2.45
C LYS A 17 -5.61 -15.80 -3.48
N MET A 18 -6.21 -15.04 -4.41
CA MET A 18 -5.47 -14.23 -5.37
C MET A 18 -4.83 -13.00 -4.70
N SER A 19 -5.53 -12.36 -3.76
CA SER A 19 -4.98 -11.27 -2.95
C SER A 19 -3.74 -11.74 -2.18
N GLU A 20 -3.86 -12.86 -1.46
CA GLU A 20 -2.75 -13.46 -0.69
C GLU A 20 -1.53 -13.76 -1.57
N LEU A 21 -1.76 -14.37 -2.74
CA LEU A 21 -0.71 -14.67 -3.70
C LEU A 21 -0.05 -13.39 -4.24
N ALA A 22 -0.84 -12.37 -4.58
CA ALA A 22 -0.33 -11.10 -5.07
C ALA A 22 0.53 -10.39 -4.02
N ILE A 23 0.06 -10.31 -2.76
CA ILE A 23 0.80 -9.74 -1.64
C ILE A 23 2.12 -10.49 -1.43
N SER A 24 2.09 -11.83 -1.43
CA SER A 24 3.28 -12.65 -1.29
C SER A 24 4.31 -12.36 -2.39
N ARG A 25 3.86 -12.25 -3.65
CA ARG A 25 4.73 -11.94 -4.79
C ARG A 25 5.31 -10.52 -4.71
N LEU A 26 4.49 -9.52 -4.42
CA LEU A 26 4.94 -8.13 -4.26
C LEU A 26 6.02 -8.01 -3.16
N ARG A 27 5.78 -8.65 -2.01
CA ARG A 27 6.78 -8.70 -0.92
C ARG A 27 8.06 -9.41 -1.34
N SER A 28 7.97 -10.50 -2.11
CA SER A 28 9.14 -11.19 -2.65
C SER A 28 9.96 -10.32 -3.63
N TRP A 29 9.33 -9.30 -4.23
CA TRP A 29 9.97 -8.31 -5.09
C TRP A 29 10.45 -7.06 -4.32
N GLY A 30 10.35 -7.04 -2.99
CA GLY A 30 10.79 -5.93 -2.16
C GLY A 30 9.79 -4.77 -2.05
N PHE A 31 8.52 -4.99 -2.38
CA PHE A 31 7.47 -4.04 -2.04
C PHE A 31 7.05 -4.21 -0.57
N GLU A 32 6.91 -3.09 0.10
CA GLU A 32 6.21 -3.00 1.38
C GLU A 32 4.74 -2.74 1.07
N VAL A 33 3.89 -3.71 1.40
CA VAL A 33 2.45 -3.65 1.14
C VAL A 33 1.73 -3.31 2.44
N LEU A 34 1.15 -2.12 2.49
CA LEU A 34 0.37 -1.58 3.61
C LEU A 34 -1.12 -1.70 3.27
N LEU A 35 -1.83 -2.54 4.03
CA LEU A 35 -3.27 -2.77 3.89
C LEU A 35 -4.00 -2.09 5.04
N LYS A 36 -5.28 -1.78 4.84
CA LYS A 36 -6.09 -1.01 5.79
C LYS A 36 -5.45 0.34 6.14
N THR A 37 -4.79 0.93 5.15
CA THR A 37 -4.03 2.16 5.32
C THR A 37 -4.52 3.16 4.29
N SER A 38 -5.09 4.26 4.74
CA SER A 38 -5.54 5.34 3.88
C SER A 38 -4.53 6.48 3.90
N ILE A 39 -4.31 7.13 2.76
CA ILE A 39 -3.53 8.36 2.69
C ILE A 39 -4.42 9.53 3.12
N THR A 40 -3.96 10.33 4.08
CA THR A 40 -4.70 11.48 4.65
C THR A 40 -4.17 12.81 4.16
N ASP A 41 -2.85 12.93 3.95
CA ASP A 41 -2.20 14.14 3.41
C ASP A 41 -1.12 13.79 2.39
N VAL A 42 -0.88 14.70 1.43
CA VAL A 42 0.20 14.63 0.43
C VAL A 42 0.92 15.97 0.35
N TRP A 43 2.25 15.96 0.33
CA TRP A 43 3.08 17.14 0.12
C TRP A 43 4.29 16.83 -0.76
N ALA A 44 5.07 17.84 -1.11
CA ALA A 44 6.21 17.72 -2.03
C ALA A 44 7.27 16.68 -1.59
N GLY A 45 7.31 16.30 -0.31
CA GLY A 45 8.26 15.34 0.23
C GLY A 45 7.68 13.96 0.54
N GLY A 46 6.38 13.73 0.36
CA GLY A 46 5.78 12.44 0.65
C GLY A 46 4.30 12.48 1.02
N ILE A 47 3.90 11.46 1.78
CA ILE A 47 2.51 11.22 2.19
C ILE A 47 2.43 10.95 3.69
N ARG A 48 1.25 11.22 4.26
CA ARG A 48 0.86 10.79 5.60
C ARG A 48 -0.29 9.82 5.51
N THR A 49 -0.25 8.79 6.34
CA THR A 49 -1.28 7.76 6.44
C THR A 49 -2.20 8.03 7.64
N ASP A 50 -3.35 7.36 7.66
CA ASP A 50 -4.38 7.47 8.71
C ASP A 50 -3.90 6.99 10.09
N ASP A 51 -2.91 6.10 10.14
CA ASP A 51 -2.22 5.69 11.38
C ASP A 51 -1.15 6.69 11.86
N GLY A 52 -0.97 7.81 11.14
CA GLY A 52 -0.03 8.87 11.47
C GLY A 52 1.40 8.64 10.97
N GLN A 53 1.68 7.53 10.28
CA GLN A 53 2.97 7.29 9.66
C GLN A 53 3.22 8.32 8.53
N THR A 54 4.47 8.71 8.38
CA THR A 54 4.94 9.54 7.25
C THR A 54 5.84 8.71 6.36
N ILE A 55 5.55 8.68 5.05
CA ILE A 55 6.34 7.99 4.04
C ILE A 55 6.95 9.03 3.11
N THR A 56 8.26 9.18 3.19
CA THR A 56 9.02 10.08 2.30
C THR A 56 9.13 9.44 0.91
N THR A 57 8.67 10.14 -0.11
CA THR A 57 8.79 9.71 -1.50
C THR A 57 8.81 10.91 -2.44
N ASN A 58 9.51 10.75 -3.57
CA ASN A 58 9.57 11.74 -4.63
C ASN A 58 8.56 11.44 -5.76
N THR A 59 7.87 10.30 -5.71
CA THR A 59 6.93 9.85 -6.74
C THR A 59 5.76 9.13 -6.10
N ILE A 60 4.54 9.50 -6.51
CA ILE A 60 3.26 8.96 -6.07
C ILE A 60 2.44 8.68 -7.33
N ILE A 61 1.80 7.51 -7.41
CA ILE A 61 0.96 7.07 -8.52
C ILE A 61 -0.37 6.60 -7.94
#